data_AF-A0A6B2CKE6-F1
#
_entry.id   AF-A0A6B2CKE6-F1
#
_cell.length_a   1.000
_cell.length_b   1.000
_cell.length_c   1.000
_cell.angle_alpha   90.00
_cell.angle_beta   90.00
_cell.angle_gamma   90.00
#
_symmetry.space_group_name_H-M   'P 1'
#
loop_
_entity.id
_entity.type
_entity.pdbx_description
1 polymer ?
#
loop_
_entity_poly.entity_id
_entity_poly.type
_entity_poly.pdbx_seq_one_letter_code
_entity_poly.pdbx_strand_id
1 'polypeptide(L)' 'SLRCVRCGTHEAVIRRYGLMLCRRCFREVAPQLGFKKYY' A
#
# COMPACT_ATOMS: atom_id res chain seq x y z
N SER A 1 2.90 13.70 9.39
CA SER A 1 1.56 13.08 9.30
C SER A 1 1.63 11.88 8.36
N LEU A 2 1.54 10.66 8.90
CA LEU A 2 1.63 9.45 8.06
C LEU A 2 0.33 9.28 7.29
N ARG A 3 0.35 9.43 5.97
CA ARG A 3 -0.84 9.30 5.13
C ARG A 3 -0.55 8.43 3.92
N CYS A 4 -1.56 7.68 3.49
CA CYS A 4 -1.55 7.00 2.21
C CYS A 4 -1.39 8.04 1.09
N VAL A 5 -0.41 7.85 0.21
CA VAL A 5 -0.19 8.76 -0.94
C VAL A 5 -1.34 8.76 -1.94
N ARG A 6 -2.17 7.70 -1.95
CA ARG A 6 -3.24 7.51 -2.93
C ARG A 6 -4.63 7.96 -2.44
N CYS A 7 -4.95 7.72 -1.17
CA CYS A 7 -6.29 8.03 -0.62
C CYS A 7 -6.27 8.94 0.61
N GLY A 8 -5.09 9.38 1.08
CA GLY A 8 -4.97 10.31 2.21
C GLY A 8 -5.29 9.72 3.59
N THR A 9 -5.71 8.46 3.69
CA THR A 9 -5.99 7.84 4.99
C THR A 9 -4.74 7.73 5.87
N HIS A 10 -4.94 7.86 7.17
CA HIS A 10 -3.91 7.64 8.18
C HIS A 10 -3.88 6.19 8.68
N GLU A 11 -4.88 5.38 8.32
CA GLU A 11 -5.04 4.03 8.83
C GLU A 11 -4.28 3.00 7.99
N ALA A 12 -3.65 2.04 8.68
CA ALA A 12 -3.02 0.86 8.09
C ALA A 12 -2.08 1.17 6.89
N VAL A 13 -1.29 2.25 7.00
CA VAL A 13 -0.31 2.68 6.00
C VAL A 13 0.94 1.79 6.07
N ILE A 14 1.17 1.05 4.98
CA ILE A 14 2.35 0.23 4.73
C ILE A 14 3.48 1.16 4.30
N ARG A 15 4.53 1.21 5.12
CA ARG A 15 5.72 2.06 4.92
C ARG A 15 6.91 1.31 4.35
N ARG A 16 6.84 -0.02 4.36
CA ARG A 16 7.96 -0.87 3.90
C ARG A 16 8.22 -0.62 2.43
N TYR A 17 9.48 -0.67 2.05
CA TYR A 17 9.93 -0.45 0.67
C TYR A 17 9.53 0.92 0.09
N GLY A 18 9.28 1.92 0.93
CA GLY A 18 8.88 3.27 0.49
C GLY A 18 7.48 3.37 -0.09
N LEU A 19 6.64 2.33 0.06
CA LEU A 19 5.33 2.27 -0.60
C LEU A 19 4.37 3.40 -0.15
N MET A 20 4.33 3.73 1.15
CA MET A 20 3.45 4.76 1.70
C MET A 20 1.97 4.61 1.29
N LEU A 21 1.49 3.36 1.18
CA LEU A 21 0.13 3.02 0.76
C LEU A 21 -0.64 2.35 1.89
N CYS A 22 -1.92 2.66 2.05
CA CYS A 22 -2.75 1.89 2.97
C CYS A 22 -3.01 0.47 2.46
N ARG A 23 -3.35 -0.45 3.36
CA ARG A 23 -3.61 -1.87 3.01
C ARG A 23 -4.62 -2.07 1.87
N ARG A 24 -5.60 -1.16 1.74
CA ARG A 24 -6.64 -1.19 0.69
C ARG A 24 -6.02 -0.86 -0.66
N CYS A 25 -5.41 0.32 -0.76
CA CYS A 25 -4.74 0.77 -1.98
C CYS A 25 -3.61 -0.16 -2.40
N PHE A 26 -2.86 -0.71 -1.44
CA PHE A 26 -1.79 -1.66 -1.72
C PHE A 26 -2.31 -2.91 -2.43
N ARG A 27 -3.44 -3.49 -2.01
CA ARG A 27 -4.01 -4.69 -2.66
C ARG A 27 -4.39 -4.47 -4.12
N GLU A 28 -4.84 -3.27 -4.46
CA GLU A 28 -5.20 -2.91 -5.84
C GLU A 28 -3.96 -2.79 -6.75
N VAL A 29 -2.85 -2.25 -6.24
CA VAL A 29 -1.63 -2.02 -7.03
C VAL A 29 -0.60 -3.13 -6.89
N ALA A 30 -0.72 -4.00 -5.89
CA ALA A 30 0.21 -5.08 -5.60
C ALA A 30 0.54 -5.95 -6.85
N PRO A 31 -0.45 -6.36 -7.67
CA PRO A 31 -0.17 -7.12 -8.89
C PRO A 31 0.69 -6.35 -9.90
N GLN A 32 0.45 -5.04 -10.04
CA GLN A 32 1.18 -4.17 -10.97
C GLN A 32 2.61 -3.89 -10.48
N LEU A 33 2.80 -3.84 -9.16
CA LEU A 33 4.10 -3.73 -8.51
C LEU A 33 4.89 -5.05 -8.50
N GLY A 34 4.34 -6.13 -9.07
CA GLY A 34 4.99 -7.44 -9.13
C GLY A 34 4.88 -8.28 -7.85
N PHE A 35 4.08 -7.86 -6.86
CA PHE A 35 3.80 -8.69 -5.70
C PHE A 35 2.88 -9.84 -6.12
N LYS A 36 3.40 -11.06 -5.99
CA LYS A 36 2.64 -12.29 -6.21
C LYS A 36 2.22 -12.89 -4.88
N LYS A 37 0.97 -13.36 -4.82
CA LYS A 37 0.46 -14.12 -3.68
C LYS A 37 0.86 -15.59 -3.86
N TYR A 38 1.86 -16.03 -3.12
CA TYR A 38 2.17 -17.44 -2.95
C TYR A 38 1.38 -17.89 -1.72
N TYR A 39 0.20 -18.44 -1.95
CA TYR A 39 -0.62 -19.05 -0.90
C TYR A 39 -0.03 -20.39 -0.50
#